data_AF-A0A378IQR0-F1
#
_entry.id   AF-A0A378IQR0-F1
#
_cell.length_a   1.000
_cell.length_b   1.000
_cell.length_c   1.000
_cell.angle_alpha   90.00
_cell.angle_beta   90.00
_cell.angle_gamma   90.00
#
_symmetry.space_group_name_H-M   'P 1'
#
loop_
_entity.id
_entity.type
_entity.pdbx_description
1 polymer ?
#
loop_
_entity_poly.entity_id
_entity_poly.type
_entity_poly.pdbx_seq_one_letter_code
_entity_poly.pdbx_strand_id
1 'polypeptide(L)'
;MTLIVNLSSIHSLYPISTSVRAFAQLCNNYSTGCLTCCPSFFQSGTNFAWVMYQYHTQYKALIEPYKLGKITSRQFLANLLTIFDFLDDDDFVCNMSDSVKIAGCSYREANLALLENAWNAIIGLEDDRVARFATLAERAAEEPVYLISNTNELNVNKIIQLLQSKNPEIHFYPIDLDMVDDKRPIEIAPNIFLCLSYRYQLFKTDSQNRAATNSNSTMSLLRYLVEEQLPLSDRESIHVISQYPADLEEAIKLGIAPANTHQDSNYFPAPTLTTLEID
;
A
#
# COMPACT_ATOMS: atom_id res chain seq x y z
N MET A 1 -14.04 -22.50 -6.62
CA MET A 1 -14.37 -21.33 -5.78
C MET A 1 -13.20 -20.37 -5.89
N THR A 2 -13.47 -19.07 -5.93
CA THR A 2 -12.46 -18.02 -6.19
C THR A 2 -12.57 -16.95 -5.12
N LEU A 3 -11.45 -16.58 -4.51
CA LEU A 3 -11.40 -15.58 -3.45
C LEU A 3 -10.87 -14.26 -4.02
N ILE A 4 -11.63 -13.17 -3.87
CA ILE A 4 -11.15 -11.81 -4.11
C ILE A 4 -11.00 -11.13 -2.76
N VAL A 5 -9.77 -10.78 -2.38
CA VAL A 5 -9.45 -10.27 -1.06
C VAL A 5 -8.87 -8.87 -1.17
N ASN A 6 -9.39 -7.92 -0.41
CA ASN A 6 -8.72 -6.63 -0.27
C ASN A 6 -7.35 -6.82 0.39
N LEU A 7 -6.29 -6.30 -0.23
CA LEU A 7 -4.93 -6.45 0.29
C LEU A 7 -4.78 -5.94 1.73
N SER A 8 -5.48 -4.87 2.12
CA SER A 8 -5.46 -4.33 3.48
C SER A 8 -6.25 -5.16 4.49
N SER A 9 -6.85 -6.28 4.09
CA SER A 9 -7.34 -7.30 5.03
C SER A 9 -6.22 -8.18 5.60
N ILE A 10 -5.03 -8.19 4.98
CA ILE A 10 -3.88 -9.03 5.38
C ILE A 10 -2.61 -8.23 5.73
N HIS A 11 -2.66 -6.90 5.69
CA HIS A 11 -1.64 -6.01 6.23
C HIS A 11 -2.35 -4.86 6.94
N SER A 12 -1.63 -4.12 7.79
CA SER A 12 -2.20 -2.92 8.39
C SER A 12 -1.86 -1.67 7.62
N LEU A 13 -2.89 -0.85 7.49
CA LEU A 13 -2.82 0.47 6.91
C LEU A 13 -3.05 1.51 8.00
N TYR A 14 -1.96 2.12 8.48
CA TYR A 14 -2.04 3.20 9.45
C TYR A 14 -2.60 4.49 8.83
N PRO A 15 -3.14 5.40 9.64
CA PRO A 15 -3.61 6.69 9.16
C PRO A 15 -2.51 7.47 8.41
N ILE A 16 -2.91 8.31 7.44
CA ILE A 16 -1.99 9.17 6.68
C ILE A 16 -1.09 10.02 7.59
N SER A 17 -1.59 10.40 8.77
CA SER A 17 -0.81 11.14 9.78
C SER A 17 0.47 10.42 10.20
N THR A 18 0.55 9.09 10.09
CA THR A 18 1.78 8.32 10.35
C THR A 18 2.86 8.63 9.31
N SER A 19 2.52 8.62 8.01
CA SER A 19 3.49 9.02 6.97
C SER A 19 3.86 10.49 7.10
N VAL A 20 2.91 11.37 7.37
CA VAL A 20 3.17 12.80 7.61
C VAL A 20 4.12 13.01 8.79
N ARG A 21 3.96 12.26 9.88
CA ARG A 21 4.91 12.29 11.01
C ARG A 21 6.31 11.84 10.60
N ALA A 22 6.42 10.78 9.79
CA ALA A 22 7.70 10.30 9.31
C ALA A 22 8.41 11.33 8.40
N PHE A 23 7.68 11.99 7.50
CA PHE A 23 8.22 13.11 6.71
C PHE A 23 8.59 14.30 7.59
N ALA A 24 7.79 14.64 8.60
CA ALA A 24 8.11 15.72 9.55
C ALA A 24 9.37 15.40 10.37
N GLN A 25 9.62 14.12 10.68
CA GLN A 25 10.87 13.68 11.29
C GLN A 25 12.07 13.89 10.36
N LEU A 26 11.93 13.71 9.05
CA LEU A 26 12.99 14.08 8.11
C LEU A 26 13.29 15.59 8.19
N CYS A 27 12.27 16.45 8.23
CA CYS A 27 12.47 17.89 8.43
C CYS A 27 13.18 18.18 9.75
N ASN A 28 12.76 17.55 10.86
CA ASN A 28 13.39 17.76 12.17
C ASN A 28 14.86 17.32 12.21
N ASN A 29 15.18 16.22 11.54
CA ASN A 29 16.52 15.63 11.59
C ASN A 29 17.50 16.34 10.64
N TYR A 30 17.00 16.90 9.53
CA TYR A 30 17.83 17.25 8.38
C TYR A 30 17.59 18.66 7.84
N SER A 31 16.45 19.30 8.12
CA SER A 31 16.23 20.68 7.67
C SER A 31 16.99 21.65 8.56
N THR A 32 18.04 22.26 8.02
CA THR A 32 18.72 23.41 8.62
C THR A 32 17.95 24.69 8.31
N GLY A 33 16.72 24.81 8.81
CA GLY A 33 15.95 26.04 8.67
C GLY A 33 16.60 27.22 9.42
N CYS A 34 16.45 28.43 8.88
CA CYS A 34 16.93 29.75 9.38
C CYS A 34 16.48 30.13 10.83
N LEU A 35 15.83 29.21 11.56
CA LEU A 35 15.22 29.37 12.88
C LEU A 35 15.78 28.33 13.88
N THR A 36 17.09 28.08 13.85
CA THR A 36 17.83 27.31 14.86
C THR A 36 17.74 27.91 16.29
N CYS A 37 17.12 29.08 16.44
CA CYS A 37 16.98 29.80 17.70
C CYS A 37 15.70 29.48 18.51
N CYS A 38 14.78 28.65 18.01
CA CYS A 38 13.53 28.31 18.72
C CYS A 38 13.47 26.81 19.10
N PRO A 39 13.01 26.46 20.32
CA PRO A 39 13.09 25.10 20.85
C PRO A 39 12.31 24.08 20.02
N SER A 40 12.82 22.85 20.02
CA SER A 40 12.42 21.67 19.23
C SER A 40 10.93 21.33 19.16
N PHE A 41 10.13 21.74 20.16
CA PHE A 41 8.69 21.51 20.18
C PHE A 41 7.93 22.36 19.13
N PHE A 42 8.30 23.63 18.98
CA PHE A 42 7.68 24.49 17.96
C PHE A 42 8.08 24.05 16.56
N GLN A 43 9.35 23.65 16.36
CA GLN A 43 9.84 23.10 15.09
C GLN A 43 9.10 21.82 14.68
N SER A 44 8.87 20.89 15.62
CA SER A 44 8.14 19.64 15.33
C SER A 44 6.69 19.90 14.92
N GLY A 45 6.00 20.79 15.62
CA GLY A 45 4.62 21.18 15.29
C GLY A 45 4.51 21.91 13.95
N THR A 46 5.42 22.85 13.67
CA THR A 46 5.45 23.58 12.39
C THR A 46 5.82 22.68 11.23
N ASN A 47 6.75 21.73 11.41
CA ASN A 47 7.13 20.77 10.38
C ASN A 47 5.99 19.81 10.06
N PHE A 48 5.28 19.28 11.07
CA PHE A 48 4.09 18.47 10.82
C PHE A 48 3.01 19.25 10.05
N ALA A 49 2.72 20.49 10.44
CA ALA A 49 1.73 21.33 9.76
C ALA A 49 2.15 21.65 8.32
N TRP A 50 3.44 21.96 8.09
CA TRP A 50 3.98 22.19 6.75
C TRP A 50 3.90 20.94 5.89
N VAL A 51 4.25 19.76 6.39
CA VAL A 51 4.11 18.49 5.65
C VAL A 51 2.64 18.19 5.34
N MET A 52 1.72 18.41 6.29
CA MET A 52 0.28 18.30 6.02
C MET A 52 -0.16 19.24 4.92
N TYR A 53 0.30 20.49 4.94
CA TYR A 53 0.01 21.48 3.90
C TYR A 53 0.56 21.04 2.53
N GLN A 54 1.80 20.55 2.47
CA GLN A 54 2.38 19.98 1.24
C GLN A 54 1.59 18.77 0.75
N TYR A 55 1.20 17.87 1.64
CA TYR A 55 0.36 16.72 1.29
C TYR A 55 -0.95 17.15 0.60
N HIS A 56 -1.62 18.17 1.14
CA HIS A 56 -2.87 18.67 0.57
C HIS A 56 -2.68 19.43 -0.75
N THR A 57 -1.67 20.31 -0.83
CA THR A 57 -1.41 21.11 -2.03
C THR A 57 -0.91 20.25 -3.20
N GLN A 58 -0.10 19.23 -2.91
CA GLN A 58 0.47 18.33 -3.92
C GLN A 58 -0.44 17.13 -4.23
N TYR A 59 -1.61 17.00 -3.57
CA TYR A 59 -2.45 15.82 -3.72
C TYR A 59 -2.84 15.55 -5.18
N LYS A 60 -3.35 16.56 -5.89
CA LYS A 60 -3.82 16.43 -7.26
C LYS A 60 -2.68 16.42 -8.29
N ALA A 61 -1.59 17.14 -8.03
CA ALA A 61 -0.48 17.30 -8.97
C ALA A 61 0.53 16.13 -8.92
N LEU A 62 0.67 15.47 -7.77
CA LEU A 62 1.72 14.47 -7.54
C LEU A 62 1.18 13.15 -6.97
N ILE A 63 0.44 13.19 -5.86
CA ILE A 63 0.05 11.98 -5.11
C ILE A 63 -1.00 11.14 -5.86
N GLU A 64 -2.07 11.77 -6.34
CA GLU A 64 -3.13 11.09 -7.09
C GLU A 64 -2.63 10.52 -8.43
N PRO A 65 -1.85 11.25 -9.25
CA PRO A 65 -1.20 10.69 -10.43
C PRO A 65 -0.34 9.45 -10.11
N TYR A 66 0.43 9.50 -9.02
CA TYR A 66 1.24 8.36 -8.59
C TYR A 66 0.39 7.14 -8.17
N LYS A 67 -0.67 7.35 -7.37
CA LYS A 67 -1.61 6.27 -6.98
C LYS A 67 -2.34 5.63 -8.18
N LEU A 68 -2.49 6.37 -9.27
CA LEU A 68 -3.06 5.90 -10.52
C LEU A 68 -2.05 5.30 -11.49
N GLY A 69 -0.75 5.27 -11.14
CA GLY A 69 0.32 4.79 -12.01
C GLY A 69 0.69 5.75 -13.14
N LYS A 70 0.19 6.98 -13.17
CA LYS A 70 0.51 7.95 -14.24
C LYS A 70 1.96 8.43 -14.20
N ILE A 71 2.64 8.26 -13.07
CA ILE A 71 4.07 8.51 -12.88
C ILE A 71 4.68 7.33 -12.12
N THR A 72 5.95 7.04 -12.39
CA THR A 72 6.67 5.91 -11.75
C THR A 72 7.11 6.26 -10.33
N SER A 73 7.44 5.26 -9.51
CA SER A 73 8.00 5.49 -8.16
C SER A 73 9.27 6.35 -8.19
N ARG A 74 10.15 6.16 -9.19
CA ARG A 74 11.35 7.01 -9.36
C ARG A 74 10.98 8.47 -9.62
N GLN A 75 10.02 8.74 -10.51
CA GLN A 75 9.55 10.10 -10.78
C GLN A 75 8.88 10.71 -9.56
N PHE A 76 8.05 9.94 -8.85
CA PHE A 76 7.38 10.36 -7.64
C PHE A 76 8.38 10.76 -6.54
N LEU A 77 9.36 9.90 -6.25
CA LEU A 77 10.40 10.19 -5.25
C LEU A 77 11.29 11.37 -5.67
N ALA A 78 11.63 11.51 -6.95
CA ALA A 78 12.37 12.67 -7.45
C ALA A 78 11.58 13.98 -7.28
N ASN A 79 10.27 13.98 -7.53
CA ASN A 79 9.42 15.14 -7.30
C ASN A 79 9.26 15.43 -5.80
N LEU A 80 9.18 14.41 -4.94
CA LEU A 80 9.23 14.61 -3.49
C LEU A 80 10.56 15.25 -3.07
N LEU A 81 11.68 14.85 -3.65
CA LEU A 81 12.98 15.45 -3.35
C LEU A 81 13.01 16.96 -3.67
N THR A 82 12.31 17.42 -4.71
CA THR A 82 12.17 18.87 -4.99
C THR A 82 11.34 19.62 -3.95
N ILE A 83 10.45 18.95 -3.22
CA ILE A 83 9.66 19.53 -2.13
C ILE A 83 10.48 19.54 -0.83
N PHE A 84 11.27 18.49 -0.61
CA PHE A 84 12.21 18.34 0.51
C PHE A 84 13.63 18.66 0.04
N ASP A 85 13.81 19.84 -0.55
CA ASP A 85 15.03 20.30 -1.22
C ASP A 85 16.28 20.33 -0.31
N PHE A 86 16.09 20.47 1.00
CA PHE A 86 17.16 20.33 2.00
C PHE A 86 17.79 18.92 2.05
N LEU A 87 17.16 17.91 1.45
CA LEU A 87 17.76 16.59 1.23
C LEU A 87 18.53 16.50 -0.10
N ASP A 88 18.46 17.51 -0.97
CA ASP A 88 19.18 17.59 -2.25
C ASP A 88 20.45 18.46 -2.15
N ASP A 89 20.81 18.90 -0.92
CA ASP A 89 22.01 19.71 -0.68
C ASP A 89 23.26 18.82 -0.51
N ASP A 90 24.27 19.06 -1.34
CA ASP A 90 25.57 18.36 -1.29
C ASP A 90 26.30 18.57 0.07
N ASP A 91 25.94 19.59 0.84
CA ASP A 91 26.49 19.84 2.19
C ASP A 91 25.87 18.95 3.29
N PHE A 92 24.82 18.18 2.99
CA PHE A 92 24.29 17.11 3.85
C PHE A 92 25.35 16.03 4.20
N VAL A 93 26.37 15.92 3.34
CA VAL A 93 27.30 14.79 3.19
C VAL A 93 28.34 14.66 4.32
N CYS A 94 28.50 15.64 5.22
CA CYS A 94 29.56 15.60 6.24
C CYS A 94 29.15 15.06 7.63
N ASN A 95 27.86 14.97 7.96
CA ASN A 95 27.43 14.68 9.35
C ASN A 95 26.62 13.38 9.54
N MET A 96 26.33 12.63 8.48
CA MET A 96 25.87 11.25 8.64
C MET A 96 27.04 10.41 9.16
N SER A 97 26.92 9.91 10.40
CA SER A 97 27.90 8.99 10.96
C SER A 97 28.18 7.84 9.98
N ASP A 98 29.43 7.37 9.94
CA ASP A 98 29.97 6.32 9.04
C ASP A 98 29.16 5.00 8.98
N SER A 99 28.07 4.88 9.74
CA SER A 99 27.11 3.78 9.77
C SER A 99 26.13 3.71 8.59
N VAL A 100 25.99 4.75 7.76
CA VAL A 100 25.12 4.75 6.54
C VAL A 100 25.94 4.92 5.25
N LYS A 101 27.24 4.64 5.29
CA LYS A 101 28.00 4.37 4.05
C LYS A 101 27.68 2.96 3.59
N ILE A 102 26.55 2.80 2.88
CA ILE A 102 26.33 1.59 2.09
C ILE A 102 27.37 1.63 0.97
N ALA A 103 28.38 0.78 1.06
CA ALA A 103 29.46 0.72 0.08
C ALA A 103 28.89 0.55 -1.33
N GLY A 104 28.97 1.61 -2.14
CA GLY A 104 28.59 1.59 -3.56
C GLY A 104 27.29 2.30 -3.96
N CYS A 105 26.51 2.87 -3.04
CA CYS A 105 25.32 3.67 -3.38
C CYS A 105 25.66 5.16 -3.53
N SER A 106 25.02 5.83 -4.50
CA SER A 106 25.09 7.29 -4.61
C SER A 106 24.30 7.96 -3.49
N TYR A 107 24.74 9.14 -3.03
CA TYR A 107 24.06 9.90 -1.95
C TYR A 107 22.59 10.20 -2.29
N ARG A 108 22.31 10.48 -3.56
CA ARG A 108 20.96 10.66 -4.07
C ARG A 108 20.08 9.44 -3.80
N GLU A 109 20.59 8.21 -3.99
CA GLU A 109 19.82 6.99 -3.71
C GLU A 109 19.52 6.83 -2.21
N ALA A 110 20.46 7.22 -1.33
CA ALA A 110 20.21 7.22 0.11
C ALA A 110 19.10 8.21 0.50
N ASN A 111 19.06 9.39 -0.11
CA ASN A 111 18.03 10.40 0.16
C ASN A 111 16.65 9.98 -0.37
N LEU A 112 16.60 9.35 -1.56
CA LEU A 112 15.36 8.74 -2.06
C LEU A 112 14.87 7.62 -1.13
N ALA A 113 15.77 6.82 -0.56
CA ALA A 113 15.41 5.78 0.41
C ALA A 113 14.83 6.36 1.71
N LEU A 114 15.29 7.53 2.18
CA LEU A 114 14.68 8.23 3.32
C LEU A 114 13.23 8.64 3.00
N LEU A 115 12.99 9.22 1.83
CA LEU A 115 11.66 9.61 1.37
C LEU A 115 10.74 8.40 1.19
N GLU A 116 11.25 7.32 0.62
CA GLU A 116 10.53 6.04 0.49
C GLU A 116 10.14 5.48 1.86
N ASN A 117 11.05 5.46 2.83
CA ASN A 117 10.76 4.98 4.18
C ASN A 117 9.69 5.83 4.86
N ALA A 118 9.72 7.15 4.70
CA ALA A 118 8.70 8.04 5.24
C ALA A 118 7.33 7.85 4.55
N TRP A 119 7.32 7.59 3.24
CA TRP A 119 6.12 7.24 2.50
C TRP A 119 5.51 5.91 2.97
N ASN A 120 6.34 4.88 3.09
CA ASN A 120 5.96 3.53 3.49
C ASN A 120 5.61 3.39 4.98
N ALA A 121 5.78 4.44 5.80
CA ALA A 121 5.48 4.39 7.23
C ALA A 121 4.00 4.11 7.55
N ILE A 122 3.09 4.22 6.58
CA ILE A 122 1.69 3.81 6.72
C ILE A 122 1.47 2.30 6.63
N ILE A 123 2.49 1.53 6.24
CA ILE A 123 2.40 0.08 6.04
C ILE A 123 2.95 -0.63 7.28
N GLY A 124 2.11 -1.48 7.89
CA GLY A 124 2.47 -2.37 8.98
C GLY A 124 2.03 -3.81 8.72
N LEU A 125 2.54 -4.73 9.54
CA LEU A 125 2.14 -6.13 9.52
C LEU A 125 2.21 -6.70 10.96
N GLU A 126 1.11 -6.53 11.69
CA GLU A 126 0.90 -7.07 13.03
C GLU A 126 0.66 -8.58 12.99
N ASP A 127 0.87 -9.25 14.12
CA ASP A 127 0.85 -10.71 14.21
C ASP A 127 -0.49 -11.32 13.80
N ASP A 128 -1.63 -10.66 14.07
CA ASP A 128 -2.93 -11.13 13.61
C ASP A 128 -3.05 -11.09 12.09
N ARG A 129 -2.44 -10.10 11.43
CA ARG A 129 -2.42 -9.96 9.97
C ARG A 129 -1.48 -10.96 9.30
N VAL A 130 -0.35 -11.29 9.94
CA VAL A 130 0.55 -12.37 9.49
C VAL A 130 -0.24 -13.68 9.35
N ALA A 131 -0.97 -14.07 10.39
CA ALA A 131 -1.76 -15.31 10.38
C ALA A 131 -2.81 -15.36 9.26
N ARG A 132 -3.42 -14.21 8.92
CA ARG A 132 -4.42 -14.14 7.83
C ARG A 132 -3.82 -14.48 6.47
N PHE A 133 -2.60 -14.02 6.18
CA PHE A 133 -1.93 -14.36 4.93
C PHE A 133 -1.60 -15.84 4.84
N ALA A 134 -1.10 -16.44 5.94
CA ALA A 134 -0.87 -17.89 5.99
C ALA A 134 -2.15 -18.69 5.72
N THR A 135 -3.28 -18.30 6.32
CA THR A 135 -4.59 -18.92 6.03
C THR A 135 -4.98 -18.79 4.55
N LEU A 136 -4.71 -17.64 3.92
CA LEU A 136 -4.96 -17.50 2.48
C LEU A 136 -4.05 -18.40 1.64
N ALA A 137 -2.80 -18.59 2.05
CA ALA A 137 -1.87 -19.48 1.34
C ALA A 137 -2.28 -20.95 1.44
N GLU A 138 -2.81 -21.39 2.59
CA GLU A 138 -3.40 -22.73 2.73
C GLU A 138 -4.61 -22.90 1.79
N ARG A 139 -5.50 -21.90 1.73
CA ARG A 139 -6.65 -21.89 0.81
C ARG A 139 -6.22 -21.88 -0.66
N ALA A 140 -5.13 -21.19 -0.97
CA ALA A 140 -4.59 -21.11 -2.31
C ALA A 140 -4.20 -22.48 -2.89
N ALA A 141 -3.97 -23.50 -2.06
CA ALA A 141 -3.73 -24.86 -2.53
C ALA A 141 -4.92 -25.47 -3.31
N GLU A 142 -6.14 -25.00 -3.03
CA GLU A 142 -7.37 -25.54 -3.62
C GLU A 142 -8.06 -24.51 -4.53
N GLU A 143 -7.90 -23.22 -4.25
CA GLU A 143 -8.71 -22.15 -4.83
C GLU A 143 -7.89 -20.90 -5.14
N PRO A 144 -8.05 -20.26 -6.31
CA PRO A 144 -7.29 -19.06 -6.63
C PRO A 144 -7.67 -17.88 -5.72
N VAL A 145 -6.65 -17.18 -5.23
CA VAL A 145 -6.78 -15.99 -4.39
C VAL A 145 -6.31 -14.76 -5.17
N TYR A 146 -7.20 -13.78 -5.36
CA TYR A 146 -6.92 -12.50 -6.01
C TYR A 146 -6.89 -11.37 -4.98
N LEU A 147 -5.70 -10.88 -4.67
CA LEU A 147 -5.47 -9.73 -3.81
C LEU A 147 -5.68 -8.43 -4.60
N ILE A 148 -6.68 -7.62 -4.24
CA ILE A 148 -6.97 -6.34 -4.89
C ILE A 148 -6.51 -5.16 -4.03
N SER A 149 -5.92 -4.13 -4.65
CA SER A 149 -5.46 -2.94 -3.92
C SER A 149 -5.54 -1.65 -4.72
N ASN A 150 -5.89 -0.56 -4.03
CA ASN A 150 -5.79 0.82 -4.53
C ASN A 150 -4.43 1.48 -4.21
N THR A 151 -3.47 0.71 -3.69
CA THR A 151 -2.18 1.23 -3.25
C THR A 151 -1.23 1.47 -4.43
N ASN A 152 -0.01 1.92 -4.15
CA ASN A 152 1.02 2.24 -5.13
C ASN A 152 2.22 1.29 -5.03
N GLU A 153 3.08 1.29 -6.05
CA GLU A 153 4.25 0.43 -6.20
C GLU A 153 5.14 0.38 -4.93
N LEU A 154 5.56 1.53 -4.38
CA LEU A 154 6.38 1.58 -3.15
C LEU A 154 5.72 0.85 -1.97
N ASN A 155 4.43 1.11 -1.75
CA ASN A 155 3.69 0.46 -0.66
C ASN A 155 3.54 -1.04 -0.91
N VAL A 156 3.28 -1.47 -2.15
CA VAL A 156 3.20 -2.90 -2.48
C VAL A 156 4.54 -3.58 -2.21
N ASN A 157 5.65 -2.99 -2.67
CA ASN A 157 6.99 -3.50 -2.41
C ASN A 157 7.20 -3.72 -0.91
N LYS A 158 6.85 -2.73 -0.08
CA LYS A 158 6.95 -2.86 1.37
C LYS A 158 6.07 -3.98 1.94
N ILE A 159 4.81 -4.10 1.48
CA ILE A 159 3.89 -5.15 1.92
C ILE A 159 4.47 -6.52 1.59
N ILE A 160 4.93 -6.75 0.36
CA ILE A 160 5.48 -8.04 -0.07
C ILE A 160 6.74 -8.39 0.73
N GLN A 161 7.66 -7.44 0.94
CA GLN A 161 8.82 -7.65 1.79
C GLN A 161 8.44 -8.05 3.22
N LEU A 162 7.44 -7.39 3.81
CA LEU A 162 6.95 -7.73 5.14
C LEU A 162 6.35 -9.14 5.16
N LEU A 163 5.50 -9.48 4.19
CA LEU A 163 4.88 -10.81 4.08
C LEU A 163 5.93 -11.90 3.92
N GLN A 164 6.94 -11.70 3.06
CA GLN A 164 8.07 -12.62 2.89
C GLN A 164 8.87 -12.82 4.18
N SER A 165 9.16 -11.72 4.89
CA SER A 165 9.93 -11.78 6.14
C SER A 165 9.20 -12.48 7.29
N LYS A 166 7.85 -12.42 7.30
CA LYS A 166 7.00 -12.93 8.37
C LYS A 166 6.40 -14.32 8.08
N ASN A 167 6.44 -14.77 6.82
CA ASN A 167 5.96 -16.09 6.40
C ASN A 167 7.04 -16.79 5.54
N PRO A 168 8.23 -17.09 6.11
CA PRO A 168 9.36 -17.66 5.36
C PRO A 168 9.09 -19.05 4.76
N GLU A 169 8.08 -19.75 5.25
CA GLU A 169 7.62 -21.05 4.76
C GLU A 169 6.85 -20.97 3.43
N ILE A 170 6.30 -19.80 3.10
CA ILE A 170 5.55 -19.58 1.85
C ILE A 170 6.55 -19.28 0.73
N HIS A 171 6.44 -20.00 -0.38
CA HIS A 171 7.27 -19.75 -1.55
C HIS A 171 6.76 -18.53 -2.33
N PHE A 172 7.48 -17.42 -2.25
CA PHE A 172 7.19 -16.23 -3.05
C PHE A 172 7.96 -16.26 -4.38
N TYR A 173 7.28 -15.88 -5.46
CA TYR A 173 7.91 -15.71 -6.76
C TYR A 173 8.60 -14.34 -6.88
N PRO A 174 9.65 -14.23 -7.73
CA PRO A 174 10.16 -12.94 -8.15
C PRO A 174 9.08 -12.17 -8.90
N ILE A 175 8.83 -10.92 -8.51
CA ILE A 175 7.80 -10.07 -9.12
C ILE A 175 8.40 -8.79 -9.67
N ASP A 176 7.87 -8.34 -10.79
CA ASP A 176 8.13 -7.02 -11.37
C ASP A 176 6.89 -6.14 -11.19
N LEU A 177 7.05 -5.07 -10.43
CA LEU A 177 5.99 -4.13 -10.06
C LEU A 177 6.08 -2.79 -10.83
N ASP A 178 7.13 -2.60 -11.63
CA ASP A 178 7.43 -1.32 -12.32
C ASP A 178 6.52 -1.07 -13.53
N MET A 179 5.77 -2.09 -13.97
CA MET A 179 4.92 -2.05 -15.17
C MET A 179 3.62 -1.28 -14.93
N VAL A 180 3.57 -0.05 -15.46
CA VAL A 180 2.35 0.75 -15.59
C VAL A 180 1.58 0.31 -16.84
N ASP A 181 0.28 0.02 -16.69
CA ASP A 181 -0.64 -0.47 -17.75
C ASP A 181 -0.46 -1.93 -18.20
N ASP A 182 -0.52 -2.85 -17.24
CA ASP A 182 -0.64 -4.29 -17.51
C ASP A 182 -1.74 -4.89 -16.63
N LYS A 183 -2.83 -5.29 -17.28
CA LYS A 183 -4.05 -5.84 -16.64
C LYS A 183 -3.94 -7.34 -16.34
N ARG A 184 -2.74 -7.91 -16.40
CA ARG A 184 -2.49 -9.29 -15.98
C ARG A 184 -2.25 -9.35 -14.47
N PRO A 185 -2.91 -10.27 -13.73
CA PRO A 185 -2.65 -10.47 -12.33
C PRO A 185 -1.22 -10.96 -12.15
N ILE A 186 -0.52 -10.47 -11.13
CA ILE A 186 0.85 -10.91 -10.82
C ILE A 186 0.77 -12.06 -9.85
N GLU A 187 1.22 -13.25 -10.23
CA GLU A 187 1.32 -14.36 -9.28
C GLU A 187 2.50 -14.09 -8.32
N ILE A 188 2.20 -13.90 -7.03
CA ILE A 188 3.21 -13.56 -6.01
C ILE A 188 3.64 -14.78 -5.19
N ALA A 189 2.79 -15.82 -5.16
CA ALA A 189 2.97 -17.11 -4.50
C ALA A 189 2.01 -18.10 -5.19
N PRO A 190 2.18 -19.43 -5.04
CA PRO A 190 1.35 -20.42 -5.72
C PRO A 190 -0.15 -20.12 -5.61
N ASN A 191 -0.80 -19.86 -6.75
CA ASN A 191 -2.23 -19.58 -6.86
C ASN A 191 -2.73 -18.32 -6.10
N ILE A 192 -1.80 -17.42 -5.72
CA ILE A 192 -2.10 -16.11 -5.14
C ILE A 192 -1.66 -15.02 -6.12
N PHE A 193 -2.63 -14.25 -6.60
CA PHE A 193 -2.47 -13.25 -7.62
C PHE A 193 -2.72 -11.84 -7.07
N LEU A 194 -1.93 -10.87 -7.51
CA LEU A 194 -2.02 -9.48 -7.10
C LEU A 194 -2.56 -8.63 -8.26
N CYS A 195 -3.65 -7.90 -7.98
CA CYS A 195 -4.36 -7.03 -8.90
C CYS A 195 -4.32 -5.60 -8.37
N LEU A 196 -3.54 -4.74 -9.02
CA LEU A 196 -3.19 -3.41 -8.51
C LEU A 196 -3.83 -2.31 -9.33
N SER A 197 -4.47 -1.36 -8.66
CA SER A 197 -5.20 -0.27 -9.33
C SER A 197 -4.35 0.52 -10.32
N TYR A 198 -3.07 0.74 -10.01
CA TYR A 198 -2.17 1.49 -10.88
C TYR A 198 -1.75 0.72 -12.14
N ARG A 199 -1.69 -0.62 -12.08
CA ARG A 199 -1.41 -1.46 -13.26
C ARG A 199 -2.65 -1.59 -14.14
N TYR A 200 -3.83 -1.66 -13.54
CA TYR A 200 -5.10 -1.74 -14.27
C TYR A 200 -5.63 -0.37 -14.72
N GLN A 201 -5.08 0.72 -14.16
CA GLN A 201 -5.60 2.09 -14.23
C GLN A 201 -7.05 2.22 -13.76
N LEU A 202 -7.47 1.37 -12.81
CA LEU A 202 -8.82 1.31 -12.27
C LEU A 202 -8.78 1.22 -10.74
N PHE A 203 -9.51 2.08 -10.05
CA PHE A 203 -9.78 1.89 -8.61
C PHE A 203 -10.77 0.74 -8.37
N LYS A 204 -10.74 0.18 -7.16
CA LYS A 204 -11.57 -0.95 -6.71
C LYS A 204 -13.08 -0.76 -6.91
N THR A 205 -13.60 0.46 -6.78
CA THR A 205 -15.04 0.74 -6.96
C THR A 205 -15.32 1.83 -7.99
N ASP A 206 -16.49 1.76 -8.61
CA ASP A 206 -16.96 2.75 -9.59
C ASP A 206 -17.00 4.17 -9.02
N SER A 207 -17.40 4.30 -7.76
CA SER A 207 -17.45 5.59 -7.06
C SER A 207 -16.07 6.23 -6.96
N GLN A 208 -15.04 5.43 -6.63
CA GLN A 208 -13.66 5.90 -6.56
C GLN A 208 -13.14 6.33 -7.93
N ASN A 209 -13.45 5.57 -8.99
CA ASN A 209 -13.07 5.95 -10.35
C ASN A 209 -13.67 7.28 -10.78
N ARG A 210 -14.98 7.48 -10.58
CA ARG A 210 -15.64 8.75 -10.90
C ARG A 210 -15.03 9.93 -10.14
N ALA A 211 -14.78 9.77 -8.84
CA ALA A 211 -14.23 10.84 -8.00
C ALA A 211 -12.79 11.24 -8.38
N ALA A 212 -11.97 10.29 -8.83
CA ALA A 212 -10.56 10.55 -9.10
C ALA A 212 -10.27 10.99 -10.54
N THR A 213 -11.06 10.52 -11.51
CA THR A 213 -10.76 10.77 -12.93
C THR A 213 -11.66 11.84 -13.56
N ASN A 214 -12.67 12.34 -12.84
CA ASN A 214 -13.79 13.10 -13.42
C ASN A 214 -14.36 12.40 -14.68
N SER A 215 -14.21 11.08 -14.79
CA SER A 215 -14.65 10.30 -15.94
C SER A 215 -15.99 9.65 -15.65
N ASN A 216 -16.77 9.42 -16.72
CA ASN A 216 -17.98 8.62 -16.67
C ASN A 216 -17.68 7.10 -16.71
N SER A 217 -16.45 6.67 -16.43
CA SER A 217 -16.11 5.24 -16.43
C SER A 217 -16.89 4.52 -15.33
N THR A 218 -17.65 3.51 -15.74
CA THR A 218 -18.40 2.59 -14.86
C THR A 218 -17.69 1.24 -14.71
N MET A 219 -16.39 1.21 -15.03
CA MET A 219 -15.58 0.01 -14.92
C MET A 219 -14.65 0.17 -13.71
N SER A 220 -14.91 -0.58 -12.64
CA SER A 220 -14.03 -0.70 -11.49
C SER A 220 -13.07 -1.89 -11.62
N LEU A 221 -12.00 -1.92 -10.82
CA LEU A 221 -11.09 -3.07 -10.79
C LEU A 221 -11.86 -4.34 -10.39
N LEU A 222 -12.74 -4.26 -9.38
CA LEU A 222 -13.55 -5.41 -8.97
C LEU A 222 -14.46 -5.89 -10.11
N ARG A 223 -15.11 -4.95 -10.81
CA ARG A 223 -15.94 -5.26 -11.98
C ARG A 223 -15.13 -5.90 -13.10
N TYR A 224 -13.97 -5.34 -13.42
CA TYR A 224 -13.09 -5.87 -14.45
C TYR A 224 -12.66 -7.32 -14.14
N LEU A 225 -12.32 -7.61 -12.89
CA LEU A 225 -11.99 -8.98 -12.48
C LEU A 225 -13.18 -9.93 -12.69
N VAL A 226 -14.36 -9.55 -12.20
CA VAL A 226 -15.56 -10.40 -12.22
C VAL A 226 -16.13 -10.60 -13.63
N GLU A 227 -16.09 -9.57 -14.49
CA GLU A 227 -16.73 -9.59 -15.80
C GLU A 227 -15.79 -10.02 -16.93
N GLU A 228 -14.50 -9.66 -16.86
CA GLU A 228 -13.56 -9.79 -17.99
C GLU A 228 -12.42 -10.78 -17.75
N GLN A 229 -12.05 -11.04 -16.50
CA GLN A 229 -10.85 -11.81 -16.17
C GLN A 229 -11.14 -13.21 -15.60
N LEU A 230 -12.15 -13.31 -14.74
CA LEU A 230 -12.52 -14.58 -14.12
C LEU A 230 -13.45 -15.38 -15.03
N PRO A 231 -13.35 -16.72 -15.04
CA PRO A 231 -14.26 -17.57 -15.79
C PRO A 231 -15.72 -17.31 -15.39
N LEU A 232 -16.61 -17.19 -16.38
CA LEU A 232 -18.05 -17.03 -16.12
C LEU A 232 -18.64 -18.20 -15.30
N SER A 233 -18.04 -19.39 -15.38
CA SER A 233 -18.41 -20.56 -14.57
C SER A 233 -18.25 -20.33 -13.07
N ASP A 234 -17.37 -19.40 -12.68
CA ASP A 234 -16.99 -19.24 -11.28
C ASP A 234 -17.86 -18.23 -10.56
N ARG A 235 -18.71 -17.48 -11.28
CA ARG A 235 -19.44 -16.31 -10.77
C ARG A 235 -20.25 -16.57 -9.51
N GLU A 236 -20.91 -17.73 -9.43
CA GLU A 236 -21.69 -18.16 -8.25
C GLU A 236 -20.80 -18.58 -7.07
N SER A 237 -19.54 -18.88 -7.33
CA SER A 237 -18.52 -19.32 -6.36
C SER A 237 -17.45 -18.25 -6.07
N ILE A 238 -17.66 -17.01 -6.52
CA ILE A 238 -16.79 -15.88 -6.17
C ILE A 238 -17.15 -15.43 -4.76
N HIS A 239 -16.13 -15.33 -3.90
CA HIS A 239 -16.22 -14.78 -2.57
C HIS A 239 -15.39 -13.50 -2.50
N VAL A 240 -15.94 -12.45 -1.89
CA VAL A 240 -15.24 -11.17 -1.71
C VAL A 240 -15.03 -10.90 -0.23
N ILE A 241 -13.78 -10.66 0.16
CA ILE A 241 -13.39 -10.37 1.54
C ILE A 241 -12.76 -8.98 1.60
N SER A 242 -13.30 -8.09 2.43
CA SER A 242 -12.76 -6.74 2.58
C SER A 242 -13.04 -6.16 3.96
N GLN A 243 -12.13 -5.31 4.44
CA GLN A 243 -12.36 -4.45 5.61
C GLN A 243 -13.13 -3.16 5.26
N TYR A 244 -13.32 -2.86 3.97
CA TYR A 244 -13.99 -1.65 3.51
C TYR A 244 -15.41 -1.97 3.01
N PRO A 245 -16.46 -1.42 3.64
CA PRO A 245 -17.85 -1.65 3.23
C PRO A 245 -18.11 -1.33 1.75
N ALA A 246 -17.47 -0.29 1.22
CA ALA A 246 -17.64 0.12 -0.18
C ALA A 246 -17.22 -0.97 -1.19
N ASP A 247 -16.21 -1.79 -0.88
CA ASP A 247 -15.81 -2.89 -1.77
C ASP A 247 -16.87 -4.00 -1.77
N LEU A 248 -17.47 -4.28 -0.60
CA LEU A 248 -18.53 -5.29 -0.45
C LEU A 248 -19.84 -4.85 -1.10
N GLU A 249 -20.20 -3.57 -0.96
CA GLU A 249 -21.35 -2.99 -1.66
C GLU A 249 -21.18 -3.05 -3.18
N GLU A 250 -19.97 -2.82 -3.68
CA GLU A 250 -19.67 -2.99 -5.10
C GLU A 250 -19.82 -4.45 -5.54
N ALA A 251 -19.30 -5.40 -4.76
CA ALA A 251 -19.48 -6.83 -5.04
C ALA A 251 -20.96 -7.23 -5.16
N ILE A 252 -21.81 -6.76 -4.24
CA ILE A 252 -23.25 -7.02 -4.27
C ILE A 252 -23.90 -6.41 -5.52
N LYS A 253 -23.51 -5.19 -5.93
CA LYS A 253 -24.00 -4.56 -7.17
C LYS A 253 -23.62 -5.35 -8.42
N LEU A 254 -22.49 -6.04 -8.39
CA LEU A 254 -22.02 -6.91 -9.47
C LEU A 254 -22.72 -8.29 -9.49
N GLY A 255 -23.66 -8.53 -8.57
CA GLY A 255 -24.44 -9.77 -8.50
C GLY A 255 -23.80 -10.87 -7.67
N ILE A 256 -22.73 -10.58 -6.91
CA ILE A 256 -22.17 -11.53 -5.95
C ILE A 256 -23.14 -11.66 -4.77
N ALA A 257 -23.52 -12.89 -4.45
CA ALA A 257 -24.49 -13.15 -3.39
C ALA A 257 -24.01 -12.57 -2.04
N PRO A 258 -24.90 -11.97 -1.22
CA PRO A 258 -24.51 -11.43 0.08
C PRO A 258 -23.84 -12.46 1.02
N ALA A 259 -24.20 -13.74 0.89
CA ALA A 259 -23.57 -14.85 1.64
C ALA A 259 -22.09 -15.08 1.25
N ASN A 260 -21.69 -14.59 0.08
CA ASN A 260 -20.32 -14.69 -0.43
C ASN A 260 -19.54 -13.37 -0.27
N THR A 261 -20.12 -12.36 0.38
CA THR A 261 -19.45 -11.10 0.71
C THR A 261 -19.17 -11.01 2.20
N HIS A 262 -17.90 -10.94 2.57
CA HIS A 262 -17.43 -11.11 3.94
C HIS A 262 -16.67 -9.87 4.43
N GLN A 263 -17.07 -9.36 5.59
CA GLN A 263 -16.19 -8.46 6.35
C GLN A 263 -14.96 -9.25 6.80
N ASP A 264 -13.77 -8.66 6.69
CA ASP A 264 -12.52 -9.36 6.98
C ASP A 264 -12.46 -9.88 8.42
N SER A 265 -13.00 -9.14 9.40
CA SER A 265 -13.09 -9.55 10.80
C SER A 265 -13.94 -10.79 11.03
N ASN A 266 -14.89 -11.07 10.14
CA ASN A 266 -15.77 -12.24 10.24
C ASN A 266 -15.15 -13.44 9.53
N TYR A 267 -14.40 -13.20 8.45
CA TYR A 267 -13.74 -14.26 7.68
C TYR A 267 -12.47 -14.75 8.36
N PHE A 268 -11.70 -13.82 8.93
CA PHE A 268 -10.51 -14.10 9.72
C PHE A 268 -10.78 -13.80 11.20
N PRO A 269 -11.47 -14.71 11.92
CA PRO A 269 -11.75 -14.47 13.32
C PRO A 269 -10.44 -14.33 14.10
N ALA A 270 -10.43 -13.42 15.07
CA ALA A 270 -9.30 -13.27 15.98
C ALA A 270 -9.04 -14.64 16.67
N PRO A 271 -7.77 -14.99 16.94
CA PRO A 271 -7.49 -16.19 17.72
C PRO A 271 -8.21 -16.08 19.05
N THR A 272 -9.09 -17.04 19.33
CA THR A 272 -9.77 -17.14 20.62
C THR A 272 -8.69 -17.27 21.68
N LEU A 273 -8.54 -16.26 22.55
CA LEU A 273 -7.71 -16.38 23.74
C LEU A 273 -8.37 -17.44 24.63
N THR A 274 -7.97 -18.69 24.47
CA THR A 274 -8.19 -19.70 25.50
C THR A 274 -7.37 -19.25 26.69
N THR A 275 -8.03 -18.58 27.64
CA THR A 275 -7.53 -18.50 29.01
C THR A 275 -7.30 -19.93 29.47
N LEU A 276 -6.03 -20.33 29.49
CA LEU A 276 -5.59 -21.46 30.27
C LEU A 276 -5.94 -21.10 31.72
N GLU A 277 -7.06 -21.63 32.21
CA GLU A 277 -7.27 -21.78 33.63
C GLU A 277 -6.11 -22.65 34.13
N ILE A 278 -5.17 -22.00 34.80
CA ILE A 278 -4.13 -22.68 35.55
C ILE A 278 -4.81 -23.15 36.84
N ASP A 279 -5.15 -24.43 36.87
CA ASP A 279 -5.44 -25.17 38.11
C ASP A 279 -4.15 -25.36 38.95
#